data_AF-A0A4P9ZPY8-F1
#
_entry.id   AF-A0A4P9ZPY8-F1
#
_cell.length_a   1.000
_cell.length_b   1.000
_cell.length_c   1.000
_cell.angle_alpha   90.00
_cell.angle_beta   90.00
_cell.angle_gamma   90.00
#
_symmetry.space_group_name_H-M   'P 1'
#
loop_
_entity.id
_entity.type
_entity.pdbx_description
1 polymer ?
#
loop_
_entity_poly.entity_id
_entity_poly.type
_entity_poly.pdbx_seq_one_letter_code
_entity_poly.pdbx_strand_id
1 'polypeptide(L)'
;MAVTNPNEAQSEVPTQAPVDEYAQFEAIHRNQLQAIAFPPHLWKLLYHKLRDDVFDAGRTFAFEEASRPELSKYCLVVKKEQLDRDSDVFLIDHAWATTSNDPYQLLLMDSSLLARMAKIVNVPFDEDSNLSIADKEPSSAKPEVPEHLTPEEWADMVQMVVQSGNVSEDQAKDLLHKENYEVLNAIVEATYIEEDTPQLRAIKEQIASQAQARKKEGQARWWTPLYRCEQSTDVGDNDGYITVTFPGNSKLRAADIQVEIQPQYIRIATQQGHTVVDGKLHATIDTDASTWSVDSGDIVLHLKKRQADEAWPELIEGEERLNNPEREAVAREVARKLHKYMQTYKYASASASGQSQQDTVHYVMDEVGNAIGNSADPNCSCYSLLYCSPTTGAVNAYNILWPIKDLVQGEPVTRDYRLTQPALASTAADNE
;
A
#
# COMPACT_ATOMS: atom_id res chain seq x y z
N MET A 1 49.81 -57.72 -10.02
CA MET A 1 48.91 -56.79 -9.29
C MET A 1 49.17 -55.39 -9.82
N ALA A 2 48.19 -54.82 -10.52
CA ALA A 2 48.03 -53.40 -10.89
C ALA A 2 46.75 -53.36 -11.77
N VAL A 3 45.57 -53.43 -11.16
CA VAL A 3 44.66 -52.29 -10.89
C VAL A 3 44.42 -51.44 -12.13
N THR A 4 43.33 -51.77 -12.82
CA THR A 4 42.66 -50.96 -13.85
C THR A 4 42.10 -49.68 -13.24
N ASN A 5 42.34 -48.53 -13.87
CA ASN A 5 41.57 -47.31 -13.65
C ASN A 5 40.80 -46.98 -14.94
N PRO A 6 39.48 -47.20 -14.99
CA PRO A 6 38.65 -46.84 -16.13
C PRO A 6 38.05 -45.46 -15.88
N ASN A 7 38.77 -44.39 -16.24
CA ASN A 7 38.20 -43.05 -16.22
C ASN A 7 39.00 -42.11 -17.13
N GLU A 8 38.65 -42.08 -18.41
CA GLU A 8 38.93 -40.95 -19.32
C GLU A 8 38.10 -41.13 -20.59
N ALA A 9 36.79 -41.02 -20.45
CA ALA A 9 35.92 -40.58 -21.51
C ALA A 9 35.22 -39.32 -20.97
N GLN A 10 35.82 -38.17 -21.26
CA GLN A 10 35.26 -36.86 -20.95
C GLN A 10 33.89 -36.76 -21.60
N SER A 11 32.84 -36.69 -20.78
CA SER A 11 31.53 -36.25 -21.21
C SER A 11 31.64 -34.76 -21.51
N GLU A 12 31.78 -34.39 -22.78
CA GLU A 12 31.50 -33.03 -23.22
C GLU A 12 30.06 -32.70 -22.84
N VAL A 13 29.90 -31.83 -21.83
CA VAL A 13 28.63 -31.19 -21.54
C VAL A 13 28.24 -30.41 -22.80
N PRO A 14 27.06 -30.61 -23.41
CA PRO A 14 26.69 -29.86 -24.60
C PRO A 14 26.56 -28.39 -24.19
N THR A 15 27.49 -27.56 -24.67
CA THR A 15 27.38 -26.11 -24.61
C THR A 15 26.07 -25.72 -25.28
N GLN A 16 25.08 -25.31 -24.48
CA GLN A 16 23.80 -24.81 -24.98
C GLN A 16 24.10 -23.70 -26.01
N ALA A 17 23.50 -23.82 -27.20
CA ALA A 17 23.59 -22.79 -28.22
C ALA A 17 23.20 -21.43 -27.63
N PRO A 18 23.84 -20.31 -28.03
CA PRO A 18 23.48 -18.99 -27.53
C PRO A 18 21.99 -18.76 -27.82
N VAL A 19 21.21 -18.74 -26.74
CA VAL A 19 19.79 -18.48 -26.80
C VAL A 19 19.61 -17.03 -27.22
N ASP A 20 18.84 -16.79 -28.29
CA ASP A 20 18.44 -15.43 -28.67
C ASP A 20 17.43 -14.92 -27.64
N GLU A 21 17.94 -14.27 -26.60
CA GLU A 21 17.15 -13.74 -25.48
C GLU A 21 16.10 -12.73 -25.95
N TYR A 22 16.40 -11.95 -27.00
CA TYR A 22 15.44 -10.99 -27.56
C TYR A 22 14.30 -11.72 -28.27
N ALA A 23 14.58 -12.78 -29.02
CA ALA A 23 13.52 -13.58 -29.66
C ALA A 23 12.59 -14.21 -28.62
N GLN A 24 13.11 -14.62 -27.46
CA GLN A 24 12.30 -15.10 -26.34
C GLN A 24 11.47 -13.99 -25.70
N PHE A 25 12.08 -12.82 -25.44
CA PHE A 25 11.34 -11.64 -24.98
C PHE A 25 10.17 -11.32 -25.91
N GLU A 26 10.42 -11.27 -27.21
CA GLU A 26 9.39 -10.98 -28.20
C GLU A 26 8.28 -12.05 -28.16
N ALA A 27 8.64 -13.34 -28.10
CA ALA A 27 7.65 -14.42 -28.04
C ALA A 27 6.75 -14.35 -26.79
N ILE A 28 7.31 -13.98 -25.63
CA ILE A 28 6.58 -13.90 -24.36
C ILE A 28 5.71 -12.63 -24.30
N HIS A 29 6.24 -11.49 -24.76
CA HIS A 29 5.65 -10.17 -24.50
C HIS A 29 4.88 -9.57 -25.68
N ARG A 30 4.97 -10.14 -26.88
CA ARG A 30 4.29 -9.65 -28.10
C ARG A 30 2.82 -9.31 -27.87
N ASN A 31 2.06 -10.20 -27.23
CA ASN A 31 0.63 -9.98 -27.00
C ASN A 31 0.38 -8.78 -26.05
N GLN A 32 1.18 -8.63 -25.00
CA GLN A 32 1.07 -7.50 -24.07
C GLN A 32 1.36 -6.18 -24.80
N LEU A 33 2.44 -6.14 -25.59
CA LEU A 33 2.86 -4.94 -26.33
C LEU A 33 1.88 -4.54 -27.44
N GLN A 34 1.33 -5.53 -28.16
CA GLN A 34 0.31 -5.28 -29.19
C GLN A 34 -1.01 -4.79 -28.60
N ALA A 35 -1.44 -5.33 -27.46
CA ALA A 35 -2.70 -4.95 -26.81
C ALA A 35 -2.73 -3.48 -26.37
N ILE A 36 -1.57 -2.91 -26.04
CA ILE A 36 -1.42 -1.48 -25.68
C ILE A 36 -0.97 -0.61 -26.87
N ALA A 37 -0.95 -1.18 -28.09
CA ALA A 37 -0.48 -0.53 -29.31
C ALA A 37 0.95 0.06 -29.20
N PHE A 38 1.85 -0.62 -28.48
CA PHE A 38 3.23 -0.16 -28.28
C PHE A 38 4.05 -0.23 -29.59
N PRO A 39 4.79 0.83 -29.98
CA PRO A 39 5.44 0.91 -31.29
C PRO A 39 6.47 -0.22 -31.53
N PRO A 40 6.35 -1.01 -32.60
CA PRO A 40 7.22 -2.17 -32.86
C PRO A 40 8.72 -1.85 -32.93
N HIS A 41 9.10 -0.67 -33.41
CA HIS A 41 10.51 -0.27 -33.50
C HIS A 41 11.14 0.00 -32.12
N LEU A 42 10.34 0.26 -31.09
CA LEU A 42 10.82 0.49 -29.72
C LEU A 42 10.97 -0.81 -28.91
N TRP A 43 10.56 -1.97 -29.41
CA TRP A 43 10.57 -3.22 -28.63
C TRP A 43 11.98 -3.64 -28.21
N LYS A 44 12.97 -3.46 -29.10
CA LYS A 44 14.39 -3.71 -28.77
C LYS A 44 14.91 -2.74 -27.72
N LEU A 45 14.54 -1.46 -27.83
CA LEU A 45 14.94 -0.45 -26.85
C LEU A 45 14.34 -0.79 -25.48
N LEU A 46 13.05 -1.11 -25.44
CA LEU A 46 12.35 -1.54 -24.23
C LEU A 46 13.03 -2.77 -23.61
N TYR A 47 13.35 -3.80 -24.42
CA TYR A 47 14.05 -4.99 -23.94
C TYR A 47 15.38 -4.65 -23.26
N HIS A 48 16.19 -3.79 -23.87
CA HIS A 48 17.46 -3.36 -23.27
C HIS A 48 17.25 -2.63 -21.95
N LYS A 49 16.28 -1.71 -21.88
CA LYS A 49 15.99 -0.99 -20.64
C LYS A 49 15.48 -1.92 -19.53
N LEU A 50 14.65 -2.91 -19.86
CA LEU A 50 14.13 -3.90 -18.89
C LEU A 50 15.21 -4.88 -18.41
N ARG A 51 16.08 -5.33 -19.32
CA ARG A 51 17.16 -6.28 -18.98
C ARG A 51 18.21 -5.63 -18.08
N ASP A 52 18.54 -4.37 -18.36
CA ASP A 52 19.64 -3.66 -17.71
C ASP A 52 19.13 -2.68 -16.62
N ASP A 53 17.85 -2.75 -16.23
CA ASP A 53 17.17 -1.88 -15.25
C ASP A 53 17.47 -0.38 -15.45
N VAL A 54 17.29 0.10 -16.70
CA VAL A 54 17.64 1.47 -17.10
C VAL A 54 16.49 2.43 -16.82
N PHE A 55 16.58 3.13 -15.69
CA PHE A 55 15.67 4.22 -15.32
C PHE A 55 16.27 5.58 -15.72
N ASP A 56 15.98 6.02 -16.94
CA ASP A 56 16.57 7.23 -17.53
C ASP A 56 15.59 8.40 -17.73
N ALA A 57 14.39 8.30 -17.14
CA ALA A 57 13.36 9.35 -17.21
C ALA A 57 13.90 10.74 -16.80
N GLY A 58 14.74 10.82 -15.76
CA GLY A 58 15.35 12.08 -15.29
C GLY A 58 16.32 12.76 -16.28
N ARG A 59 16.69 12.09 -17.38
CA ARG A 59 17.44 12.72 -18.48
C ARG A 59 16.53 13.50 -19.42
N THR A 60 15.27 13.09 -19.52
CA THR A 60 14.29 13.65 -20.45
C THR A 60 13.27 14.55 -19.76
N PHE A 61 12.99 14.31 -18.48
CA PHE A 61 11.95 15.01 -17.74
C PHE A 61 12.50 15.70 -16.49
N ALA A 62 11.72 16.66 -15.97
CA ALA A 62 11.96 17.35 -14.71
C ALA A 62 10.63 17.53 -13.96
N PHE A 63 10.73 17.75 -12.64
CA PHE A 63 9.59 18.13 -11.82
C PHE A 63 9.42 19.65 -11.83
N GLU A 64 8.20 20.12 -12.05
CA GLU A 64 7.79 21.50 -11.87
C GLU A 64 6.61 21.59 -10.90
N GLU A 65 6.40 22.76 -10.30
CA GLU A 65 5.27 22.99 -9.40
C GLU A 65 3.96 22.94 -10.21
N ALA A 66 3.03 22.09 -9.77
CA ALA A 66 1.79 21.91 -10.50
C ALA A 66 0.90 23.16 -10.38
N SER A 67 0.25 23.54 -11.47
CA SER A 67 -0.75 24.63 -11.46
C SER A 67 -1.97 24.33 -10.58
N ARG A 68 -2.15 23.05 -10.22
CA ARG A 68 -3.24 22.50 -9.40
C ARG A 68 -2.67 21.63 -8.27
N PRO A 69 -2.08 22.24 -7.23
CA PRO A 69 -1.38 21.54 -6.17
C PRO A 69 -2.30 20.63 -5.33
N GLU A 70 -3.61 20.81 -5.40
CA GLU A 70 -4.63 20.00 -4.71
C GLU A 70 -4.71 18.53 -5.21
N LEU A 71 -4.21 18.26 -6.42
CA LEU A 71 -4.17 16.92 -7.02
C LEU A 71 -2.77 16.28 -6.96
N SER A 72 -1.74 17.08 -7.16
CA SER A 72 -0.33 16.69 -6.99
C SER A 72 0.49 17.97 -6.82
N LYS A 73 1.44 17.98 -5.88
CA LYS A 73 2.32 19.14 -5.67
C LYS A 73 3.20 19.44 -6.89
N TYR A 74 3.61 18.39 -7.59
CA TYR A 74 4.48 18.49 -8.75
C TYR A 74 3.85 17.86 -9.99
N CYS A 75 4.14 18.42 -11.16
CA CYS A 75 3.89 17.80 -12.44
C CYS A 75 5.22 17.49 -13.15
N LEU A 76 5.20 16.48 -14.01
CA LEU A 76 6.33 16.10 -14.84
C LEU A 76 6.31 16.93 -16.14
N VAL A 77 7.43 17.56 -16.49
CA VAL A 77 7.59 18.34 -17.73
C VAL A 77 8.77 17.84 -18.55
N VAL A 78 8.75 18.12 -19.86
CA VAL A 78 9.86 17.79 -20.76
C VAL A 78 11.06 18.73 -20.54
N LYS A 79 12.23 18.17 -20.28
CA LYS A 79 13.50 18.89 -20.10
C LYS A 79 14.27 19.10 -21.42
N LYS A 80 14.13 18.17 -22.37
CA LYS A 80 14.80 18.25 -23.69
C LYS A 80 14.13 19.33 -24.55
N GLU A 81 14.90 19.90 -25.49
CA GLU A 81 14.38 20.86 -26.47
C GLU A 81 13.20 20.30 -27.27
N GLN A 82 13.32 19.02 -27.66
CA GLN A 82 12.34 18.30 -28.46
C GLN A 82 12.31 16.83 -28.02
N LEU A 83 11.10 16.26 -27.96
CA LEU A 83 10.83 14.84 -27.76
C LEU A 83 9.79 14.40 -28.79
N ASP A 84 10.25 13.74 -29.85
CA ASP A 84 9.37 13.36 -30.96
C ASP A 84 8.44 12.21 -30.57
N ARG A 85 7.31 12.12 -31.26
CA ARG A 85 6.38 11.01 -31.17
C ARG A 85 7.09 9.68 -31.42
N ASP A 86 6.76 8.67 -30.60
CA ASP A 86 7.26 7.30 -30.71
C ASP A 86 8.80 7.21 -30.73
N SER A 87 9.51 8.19 -30.15
CA SER A 87 10.97 8.29 -30.22
C SER A 87 11.72 7.53 -29.11
N ASP A 88 11.10 7.36 -27.94
CA ASP A 88 11.74 6.78 -26.75
C ASP A 88 10.70 6.07 -25.88
N VAL A 89 11.16 5.29 -24.90
CA VAL A 89 10.32 4.61 -23.90
C VAL A 89 10.99 4.69 -22.53
N PHE A 90 10.25 5.00 -21.48
CA PHE A 90 10.77 5.18 -20.13
C PHE A 90 10.15 4.15 -19.19
N LEU A 91 10.98 3.55 -18.33
CA LEU A 91 10.52 2.67 -17.26
C LEU A 91 10.14 3.51 -16.05
N ILE A 92 8.99 3.17 -15.47
CA ILE A 92 8.43 3.75 -14.26
C ILE A 92 8.26 2.60 -13.27
N ASP A 93 8.88 2.74 -12.09
CA ASP A 93 8.88 1.68 -11.10
C ASP A 93 7.58 1.65 -10.28
N HIS A 94 7.31 0.51 -9.64
CA HIS A 94 6.22 0.36 -8.70
C HIS A 94 6.78 0.55 -7.30
N ALA A 95 6.63 1.76 -6.75
CA ALA A 95 6.99 2.04 -5.38
C ALA A 95 6.32 1.06 -4.41
N TRP A 96 5.08 0.67 -4.67
CA TRP A 96 4.41 -0.33 -3.86
C TRP A 96 3.47 -1.17 -4.71
N ALA A 97 3.44 -2.48 -4.48
CA ALA A 97 2.51 -3.41 -5.09
C ALA A 97 2.03 -4.42 -4.03
N THR A 98 0.75 -4.75 -4.04
CA THR A 98 0.15 -5.72 -3.12
C THR A 98 -1.03 -6.45 -3.74
N THR A 99 -1.17 -7.72 -3.39
CA THR A 99 -2.36 -8.55 -3.66
C THR A 99 -3.31 -8.60 -2.45
N SER A 100 -2.98 -7.93 -1.35
CA SER A 100 -3.83 -7.89 -0.15
C SER A 100 -5.13 -7.16 -0.42
N ASN A 101 -6.23 -7.75 0.04
CA ASN A 101 -7.55 -7.10 0.07
C ASN A 101 -7.63 -5.97 1.12
N ASP A 102 -6.64 -5.89 2.03
CA ASP A 102 -6.51 -4.83 3.02
C ASP A 102 -5.12 -4.16 2.91
N PRO A 103 -4.96 -3.19 1.97
CA PRO A 103 -3.74 -2.40 1.85
C PRO A 103 -3.47 -1.51 3.08
N TYR A 104 -4.52 -1.14 3.83
CA TYR A 104 -4.39 -0.34 5.05
C TYR A 104 -3.66 -1.11 6.15
N GLN A 105 -3.97 -2.39 6.30
CA GLN A 105 -3.28 -3.24 7.27
C GLN A 105 -1.78 -3.36 6.99
N LEU A 106 -1.37 -3.42 5.73
CA LEU A 106 0.05 -3.45 5.36
C LEU A 106 0.77 -2.15 5.71
N LEU A 107 0.12 -1.00 5.50
CA LEU A 107 0.66 0.30 5.90
C LEU A 107 0.83 0.42 7.41
N LEU A 108 -0.11 -0.13 8.19
CA LEU A 108 0.03 -0.15 9.64
C LEU A 108 1.21 -1.02 10.10
N MET A 109 1.41 -2.18 9.47
CA MET A 109 2.41 -3.16 9.88
C MET A 109 3.83 -2.75 9.50
N ASP A 110 4.02 -2.03 8.40
CA ASP A 110 5.34 -1.65 7.91
C ASP A 110 5.55 -0.13 8.05
N SER A 111 6.30 0.27 9.08
CA SER A 111 6.65 1.66 9.35
C SER A 111 7.39 2.31 8.18
N SER A 112 8.28 1.57 7.52
CA SER A 112 9.09 2.09 6.42
C SER A 112 8.24 2.32 5.16
N LEU A 113 7.28 1.41 4.91
CA LEU A 113 6.28 1.58 3.86
C LEU A 113 5.37 2.77 4.17
N LEU A 114 4.90 2.90 5.41
CA LEU A 114 4.05 4.03 5.84
C LEU A 114 4.77 5.36 5.64
N ALA A 115 6.02 5.49 6.11
CA ALA A 115 6.83 6.70 5.95
C ALA A 115 7.00 7.08 4.48
N ARG A 116 7.33 6.09 3.65
CA ARG A 116 7.52 6.27 2.22
C ARG A 116 6.23 6.67 1.50
N MET A 117 5.12 6.01 1.82
CA MET A 117 3.82 6.36 1.27
C MET A 117 3.34 7.73 1.76
N ALA A 118 3.57 8.06 3.03
CA ALA A 118 3.27 9.37 3.60
C ALA A 118 4.02 10.48 2.85
N LYS A 119 5.30 10.25 2.51
CA LYS A 119 6.08 11.16 1.67
C LYS A 119 5.48 11.32 0.26
N ILE A 120 5.06 10.22 -0.37
CA ILE A 120 4.42 10.26 -1.70
C ILE A 120 3.13 11.08 -1.68
N VAL A 121 2.28 10.89 -0.65
CA VAL A 121 1.00 11.61 -0.54
C VAL A 121 1.10 12.93 0.23
N ASN A 122 2.32 13.37 0.55
CA ASN A 122 2.63 14.58 1.30
C ASN A 122 1.81 14.69 2.62
N VAL A 123 1.78 13.60 3.39
CA VAL A 123 1.26 13.56 4.76
C VAL A 123 2.45 13.71 5.71
N PRO A 124 2.44 14.67 6.64
CA PRO A 124 3.49 14.80 7.63
C PRO A 124 3.52 13.54 8.50
N PHE A 125 4.67 12.85 8.49
CA PHE A 125 4.96 11.68 9.31
C PHE A 125 6.36 11.87 9.85
N ASP A 126 6.48 11.99 11.17
CA ASP A 126 7.76 12.04 11.87
C ASP A 126 7.96 10.68 12.55
N GLU A 127 9.01 9.95 12.13
CA GLU A 127 9.37 8.65 12.72
C GLU A 127 9.82 8.80 14.18
N ASP A 128 10.41 9.95 14.54
CA ASP A 128 11.04 10.18 15.84
C ASP A 128 10.07 10.73 16.90
N SER A 129 8.95 11.35 16.49
CA SER A 129 7.98 11.94 17.43
C SER A 129 7.15 10.91 18.19
N ASN A 130 7.17 9.64 17.77
CA ASN A 130 6.47 8.54 18.46
C ASN A 130 7.27 7.97 19.66
N LEU A 131 8.46 8.49 19.96
CA LEU A 131 9.33 8.02 21.05
C LEU A 131 9.02 8.63 22.44
N SER A 132 8.00 9.48 22.58
CA SER A 132 7.61 9.98 23.91
C SER A 132 6.09 9.97 24.13
N ILE A 133 5.57 8.82 24.57
CA ILE A 133 4.31 8.78 25.32
C ILE A 133 4.66 8.51 26.78
N ALA A 134 5.12 9.57 27.44
CA ALA A 134 4.95 9.72 28.88
C ALA A 134 4.05 10.93 29.09
N ASP A 135 2.84 10.66 29.56
CA ASP A 135 1.92 11.59 30.21
C ASP A 135 1.57 12.87 29.45
N LYS A 136 0.61 12.76 28.52
CA LYS A 136 -0.39 13.83 28.37
C LYS A 136 -1.78 13.23 28.57
N GLU A 137 -2.33 13.47 29.75
CA GLU A 137 -3.76 13.25 30.01
C GLU A 137 -4.62 13.99 28.96
N PRO A 138 -5.76 13.42 28.56
CA PRO A 138 -6.67 14.06 27.62
C PRO A 138 -7.32 15.28 28.28
N SER A 139 -6.85 16.48 27.93
CA SER A 139 -7.53 17.73 28.28
C SER A 139 -8.81 17.84 27.44
N SER A 140 -9.95 17.81 28.12
CA SER A 140 -11.31 17.72 27.58
C SER A 140 -11.90 19.06 27.13
N ALA A 141 -11.09 20.03 26.71
CA ALA A 141 -11.58 21.27 26.13
C ALA A 141 -10.85 21.58 24.82
N LYS A 142 -11.58 21.45 23.69
CA LYS A 142 -11.11 22.04 22.42
C LYS A 142 -10.95 23.55 22.66
N PRO A 143 -9.79 24.14 22.36
CA PRO A 143 -9.58 25.57 22.55
C PRO A 143 -10.55 26.36 21.65
N GLU A 144 -11.20 27.40 22.21
CA GLU A 144 -12.17 28.25 21.49
C GLU A 144 -11.57 28.99 20.29
N VAL A 145 -10.25 29.17 20.29
CA VAL A 145 -9.46 29.77 19.20
C VAL A 145 -8.20 28.93 19.00
N PRO A 146 -7.85 28.51 17.78
CA PRO A 146 -6.63 27.75 17.52
C PRO A 146 -5.37 28.56 17.85
N GLU A 147 -4.37 27.96 18.49
CA GLU A 147 -3.14 28.65 18.95
C GLU A 147 -2.33 29.36 17.85
N HIS A 148 -2.55 28.99 16.58
CA HIS A 148 -1.85 29.54 15.42
C HIS A 148 -2.62 30.68 14.73
N LEU A 149 -3.81 31.05 15.22
CA LEU A 149 -4.67 32.08 14.65
C LEU A 149 -4.96 33.18 15.67
N THR A 150 -5.00 34.43 15.21
CA THR A 150 -5.50 35.53 16.05
C THR A 150 -7.02 35.41 16.23
N PRO A 151 -7.59 35.93 17.33
CA PRO A 151 -9.04 35.95 17.53
C PRO A 151 -9.82 36.65 16.41
N GLU A 152 -9.19 37.63 15.75
CA GLU A 152 -9.74 38.39 14.63
C GLU A 152 -9.78 37.52 13.35
N GLU A 153 -8.67 36.83 13.03
CA GLU A 153 -8.62 35.89 11.89
C GLU A 153 -9.60 34.72 12.08
N TRP A 154 -9.71 34.19 13.30
CA TRP A 154 -10.66 33.13 13.61
C TRP A 154 -12.11 33.58 13.42
N ALA A 155 -12.46 34.78 13.88
CA ALA A 155 -13.80 35.33 13.73
C ALA A 155 -14.16 35.55 12.24
N ASP A 156 -13.21 36.04 11.45
CA ASP A 156 -13.40 36.23 9.99
C ASP A 156 -13.60 34.91 9.26
N MET A 157 -12.82 33.88 9.61
CA MET A 157 -12.96 32.53 9.04
C MET A 157 -14.32 31.90 9.36
N VAL A 158 -14.76 32.00 10.63
CA VAL A 158 -16.07 31.51 11.06
C VAL A 158 -17.18 32.25 10.31
N GLN A 159 -17.09 33.58 10.17
CA GLN A 159 -18.09 34.37 9.43
C GLN A 159 -18.15 34.01 7.94
N MET A 160 -17.01 33.74 7.29
CA MET A 160 -16.98 33.29 5.90
C MET A 160 -17.71 31.96 5.69
N VAL A 161 -17.53 31.01 6.61
CA VAL A 161 -18.21 29.70 6.56
C VAL A 161 -19.70 29.83 6.87
N VAL A 162 -20.09 30.66 7.85
CA VAL A 162 -21.50 30.94 8.17
C VAL A 162 -22.23 31.54 6.96
N GLN A 163 -21.64 32.57 6.33
CA GLN A 163 -22.27 33.29 5.22
C GLN A 163 -22.35 32.44 3.95
N SER A 164 -21.28 31.70 3.62
CA SER A 164 -21.20 30.94 2.36
C SER A 164 -21.82 29.55 2.48
N GLY A 165 -21.71 28.92 3.66
CA GLY A 165 -22.27 27.61 3.98
C GLY A 165 -23.72 27.62 4.44
N ASN A 166 -24.27 28.80 4.80
CA ASN A 166 -25.60 28.96 5.40
C ASN A 166 -25.81 28.04 6.63
N VAL A 167 -24.79 27.94 7.48
CA VAL A 167 -24.76 27.13 8.71
C VAL A 167 -24.71 28.01 9.95
N SER A 168 -25.04 27.47 11.13
CA SER A 168 -24.88 28.21 12.39
C SER A 168 -23.40 28.44 12.73
N GLU A 169 -23.12 29.40 13.61
CA GLU A 169 -21.76 29.71 14.04
C GLU A 169 -21.06 28.50 14.70
N ASP A 170 -21.79 27.72 15.49
CA ASP A 170 -21.25 26.51 16.13
C ASP A 170 -20.92 25.42 15.10
N GLN A 171 -21.79 25.26 14.08
CA GLN A 171 -21.54 24.32 12.98
C GLN A 171 -20.34 24.76 12.13
N ALA A 172 -20.18 26.05 11.90
CA ALA A 172 -19.02 26.59 11.20
C ALA A 172 -17.72 26.33 11.98
N LYS A 173 -17.72 26.52 13.31
CA LYS A 173 -16.57 26.20 14.17
C LYS A 173 -16.22 24.72 14.13
N ASP A 174 -17.21 23.83 14.24
CA ASP A 174 -17.00 22.39 14.18
C ASP A 174 -16.47 21.94 12.80
N LEU A 175 -17.00 22.49 11.71
CA LEU A 175 -16.53 22.22 10.35
C LEU A 175 -15.11 22.75 10.13
N LEU A 176 -14.78 23.93 10.66
CA LEU A 176 -13.41 24.45 10.61
C LEU A 176 -12.46 23.57 11.42
N HIS A 177 -12.82 23.12 12.62
CA HIS A 177 -11.99 22.17 13.35
C HIS A 177 -11.83 20.83 12.63
N LYS A 178 -12.89 20.35 11.97
CA LYS A 178 -12.89 19.09 11.21
C LYS A 178 -12.00 19.16 9.97
N GLU A 179 -12.04 20.29 9.25
CA GLU A 179 -11.30 20.50 8.01
C GLU A 179 -9.98 21.26 8.23
N ASN A 180 -9.38 21.14 9.42
CA ASN A 180 -8.09 21.77 9.77
C ASN A 180 -8.01 23.27 9.46
N TYR A 181 -9.10 23.98 9.73
CA TYR A 181 -9.25 25.42 9.56
C TYR A 181 -9.20 25.88 8.09
N GLU A 182 -9.42 24.97 7.13
CA GLU A 182 -9.56 25.33 5.72
C GLU A 182 -11.00 25.77 5.40
N VAL A 183 -11.19 27.10 5.27
CA VAL A 183 -12.49 27.73 5.00
C VAL A 183 -13.17 27.17 3.75
N LEU A 184 -12.41 26.89 2.68
CA LEU A 184 -12.98 26.40 1.43
C LEU A 184 -13.58 25.00 1.59
N ASN A 185 -12.88 24.09 2.26
CA ASN A 185 -13.36 22.72 2.49
C ASN A 185 -14.54 22.72 3.46
N ALA A 186 -14.50 23.57 4.50
CA ALA A 186 -15.61 23.76 5.41
C ALA A 186 -16.87 24.29 4.70
N ILE A 187 -16.73 25.23 3.75
CA ILE A 187 -17.84 25.73 2.92
C ILE A 187 -18.34 24.65 1.96
N VAL A 188 -17.45 23.91 1.29
CA VAL A 188 -17.84 22.83 0.38
C VAL A 188 -18.63 21.76 1.12
N GLU A 189 -18.17 21.35 2.30
CA GLU A 189 -18.88 20.40 3.17
C GLU A 189 -20.21 20.97 3.68
N ALA A 190 -20.27 22.26 4.05
CA ALA A 190 -21.49 22.94 4.48
C ALA A 190 -22.53 23.10 3.36
N THR A 191 -22.08 23.31 2.12
CA THR A 191 -22.93 23.56 0.94
C THR A 191 -23.23 22.31 0.12
N TYR A 192 -22.68 21.15 0.50
CA TYR A 192 -22.92 19.90 -0.19
C TYR A 192 -24.37 19.44 0.04
N ILE A 193 -25.25 19.83 -0.89
CA ILE A 193 -26.64 19.39 -0.95
C ILE A 193 -26.67 17.99 -1.58
N GLU A 194 -26.56 16.96 -0.75
CA GLU A 194 -27.16 15.66 -1.09
C GLU A 194 -28.65 15.73 -0.73
N GLU A 195 -29.52 15.51 -1.72
CA GLU A 195 -30.97 15.45 -1.51
C GLU A 195 -31.31 14.51 -0.35
N ASP A 196 -31.71 15.10 0.79
CA ASP A 196 -32.02 14.39 2.03
C ASP A 196 -33.37 13.69 1.91
N THR A 197 -33.38 12.61 1.13
CA THR A 197 -34.56 11.75 0.95
C THR A 197 -34.81 10.94 2.23
N PRO A 198 -36.09 10.69 2.62
CA PRO A 198 -36.43 9.88 3.79
C PRO A 198 -35.76 8.49 3.78
N GLN A 199 -35.49 7.95 2.59
CA GLN A 199 -34.76 6.71 2.38
C GLN A 199 -33.28 6.84 2.79
N LEU A 200 -32.61 7.95 2.43
CA LEU A 200 -31.23 8.23 2.86
C LEU A 200 -31.13 8.49 4.35
N ARG A 201 -32.13 9.13 4.97
CA ARG A 201 -32.17 9.29 6.43
C ARG A 201 -32.35 7.95 7.15
N ALA A 202 -33.24 7.09 6.64
CA ALA A 202 -33.40 5.73 7.16
C ALA A 202 -32.13 4.88 6.95
N ILE A 203 -31.44 5.04 5.82
CA ILE A 203 -30.14 4.38 5.55
C ILE A 203 -29.04 4.96 6.45
N LYS A 204 -29.00 6.27 6.71
CA LYS A 204 -28.06 6.91 7.63
C LYS A 204 -28.31 6.51 9.08
N GLU A 205 -29.57 6.40 9.52
CA GLU A 205 -29.93 5.86 10.84
C GLU A 205 -29.66 4.35 10.93
N GLN A 206 -29.84 3.61 9.84
CA GLN A 206 -29.49 2.20 9.75
C GLN A 206 -27.97 1.99 9.75
N ILE A 207 -27.20 2.85 9.09
CA ILE A 207 -25.73 2.86 9.12
C ILE A 207 -25.21 3.37 10.46
N ALA A 208 -25.85 4.37 11.08
CA ALA A 208 -25.48 4.89 12.40
C ALA A 208 -25.82 3.89 13.51
N SER A 209 -26.96 3.19 13.42
CA SER A 209 -27.29 2.06 14.30
C SER A 209 -26.40 0.85 14.04
N GLN A 210 -25.98 0.60 12.79
CA GLN A 210 -24.96 -0.42 12.46
C GLN A 210 -23.55 -0.01 12.89
N ALA A 211 -23.21 1.29 12.90
CA ALA A 211 -21.94 1.83 13.36
C ALA A 211 -21.87 1.88 14.89
N GLN A 212 -22.99 2.18 15.57
CA GLN A 212 -23.17 2.00 17.01
C GLN A 212 -23.22 0.50 17.37
N ALA A 213 -23.76 -0.37 16.52
CA ALA A 213 -23.68 -1.83 16.69
C ALA A 213 -22.27 -2.40 16.45
N ARG A 214 -21.42 -1.72 15.66
CA ARG A 214 -19.99 -2.04 15.53
C ARG A 214 -19.16 -1.58 16.73
N LYS A 215 -19.70 -0.74 17.62
CA LYS A 215 -19.17 -0.46 18.96
C LYS A 215 -19.76 -1.41 20.03
N LYS A 216 -19.93 -2.69 19.70
CA LYS A 216 -19.90 -3.77 20.71
C LYS A 216 -18.50 -4.38 20.62
N GLU A 217 -17.52 -3.87 21.37
CA GLU A 217 -17.20 -4.26 22.77
C GLU A 217 -17.18 -5.77 22.94
N GLY A 218 -15.98 -6.31 23.16
CA GLY A 218 -15.73 -7.74 23.30
C GLY A 218 -14.35 -8.20 22.82
N GLN A 219 -13.61 -7.37 22.07
CA GLN A 219 -12.30 -7.78 21.55
C GLN A 219 -11.31 -6.62 21.48
N ALA A 220 -10.17 -6.73 22.18
CA ALA A 220 -9.08 -5.77 22.10
C ALA A 220 -7.96 -6.33 21.20
N ARG A 221 -7.47 -5.52 20.27
CA ARG A 221 -6.43 -5.89 19.30
C ARG A 221 -5.28 -4.88 19.34
N TRP A 222 -4.06 -5.36 19.19
CA TRP A 222 -2.88 -4.51 19.04
C TRP A 222 -1.82 -5.13 18.15
N TRP A 223 -0.90 -4.29 17.68
CA TRP A 223 0.14 -4.66 16.72
C TRP A 223 1.48 -4.13 17.20
N THR A 224 2.52 -4.92 16.94
CA THR A 224 3.93 -4.58 17.14
C THR A 224 4.66 -4.73 15.79
N PRO A 225 5.91 -4.25 15.65
CA PRO A 225 6.73 -4.54 14.47
C PRO A 225 6.87 -6.03 14.13
N LEU A 226 6.64 -6.91 15.10
CA LEU A 226 6.95 -8.33 15.01
C LEU A 226 5.72 -9.23 14.97
N TYR A 227 4.57 -8.80 15.52
CA TYR A 227 3.37 -9.63 15.65
C TYR A 227 2.10 -8.82 15.84
N ARG A 228 0.96 -9.51 15.70
CA ARG A 228 -0.37 -9.00 16.09
C ARG A 228 -0.92 -9.79 17.27
N CYS A 229 -1.67 -9.11 18.13
CA CYS A 229 -2.33 -9.68 19.28
C CYS A 229 -3.83 -9.37 19.25
N GLU A 230 -4.62 -10.33 19.71
CA GLU A 230 -6.07 -10.26 19.80
C GLU A 230 -6.53 -10.96 21.08
N GLN A 231 -7.27 -10.26 21.93
CA GLN A 231 -7.85 -10.81 23.15
C GLN A 231 -9.35 -10.58 23.20
N SER A 232 -10.10 -11.55 23.75
CA SER A 232 -11.50 -11.34 24.10
C SER A 232 -11.59 -10.51 25.40
N THR A 233 -12.48 -9.54 25.44
CA THR A 233 -12.89 -8.79 26.64
C THR A 233 -14.30 -9.16 27.08
N ASP A 234 -14.98 -10.06 26.36
CA ASP A 234 -16.28 -10.60 26.75
C ASP A 234 -16.12 -11.85 27.62
N VAL A 235 -16.94 -11.91 28.67
CA VAL A 235 -17.11 -13.09 29.54
C VAL A 235 -17.91 -14.15 28.78
N GLY A 236 -17.22 -15.06 28.08
CA GLY A 236 -17.78 -16.15 27.27
C GLY A 236 -16.81 -17.33 27.11
N ASP A 237 -17.10 -18.30 26.22
CA ASP A 237 -16.29 -19.54 26.09
C ASP A 237 -14.81 -19.33 25.68
N ASN A 238 -14.48 -18.16 25.10
CA ASN A 238 -13.10 -17.75 24.75
C ASN A 238 -12.48 -16.77 25.77
N ASP A 239 -13.09 -16.63 26.94
CA ASP A 239 -12.63 -15.75 28.01
C ASP A 239 -11.19 -16.12 28.44
N GLY A 240 -10.36 -15.09 28.61
CA GLY A 240 -8.99 -15.24 29.06
C GLY A 240 -7.98 -15.81 28.05
N TYR A 241 -8.25 -15.85 26.75
CA TYR A 241 -7.21 -16.15 25.75
C TYR A 241 -6.68 -14.88 25.06
N ILE A 242 -5.37 -14.86 24.82
CA ILE A 242 -4.71 -13.95 23.88
C ILE A 242 -4.24 -14.78 22.69
N THR A 243 -4.72 -14.44 21.50
CA THR A 243 -4.20 -14.97 20.24
C THR A 243 -3.09 -14.04 19.75
N VAL A 244 -1.90 -14.59 19.55
CA VAL A 244 -0.73 -13.88 19.01
C VAL A 244 -0.41 -14.47 17.65
N THR A 245 -0.24 -13.65 16.62
CA THR A 245 0.16 -14.13 15.30
C THR A 245 1.41 -13.43 14.82
N PHE A 246 2.43 -14.23 14.51
CA PHE A 246 3.67 -13.81 13.89
C PHE A 246 3.56 -14.05 12.39
N PRO A 247 3.63 -13.01 11.55
CA PRO A 247 3.64 -13.18 10.11
C PRO A 247 4.87 -13.98 9.69
N GLY A 248 4.65 -15.07 8.97
CA GLY A 248 5.72 -15.93 8.48
C GLY A 248 5.75 -16.04 6.96
N ASN A 249 6.75 -16.76 6.47
CA ASN A 249 6.89 -17.13 5.06
C ASN A 249 6.12 -18.45 4.80
N SER A 250 5.42 -18.55 3.67
CA SER A 250 4.69 -19.75 3.23
C SER A 250 5.53 -21.03 3.13
N LYS A 251 6.86 -20.93 3.21
CA LYS A 251 7.81 -22.07 3.28
C LYS A 251 8.17 -22.52 4.70
N LEU A 252 7.75 -21.82 5.76
CA LEU A 252 8.04 -22.21 7.14
C LEU A 252 7.26 -23.45 7.55
N ARG A 253 7.95 -24.40 8.19
CA ARG A 253 7.34 -25.60 8.77
C ARG A 253 7.49 -25.56 10.28
N ALA A 254 6.56 -26.19 11.00
CA ALA A 254 6.61 -26.29 12.46
C ALA A 254 7.92 -26.89 12.99
N ALA A 255 8.56 -27.81 12.25
CA ALA A 255 9.83 -28.42 12.62
C ALA A 255 11.03 -27.46 12.63
N ASP A 256 10.91 -26.33 11.93
CA ASP A 256 11.97 -25.33 11.78
C ASP A 256 11.88 -24.23 12.88
N ILE A 257 10.92 -24.36 13.81
CA ILE A 257 10.58 -23.36 14.84
C ILE A 257 10.72 -23.98 16.23
N GLN A 258 11.38 -23.25 17.13
CA GLN A 258 11.47 -23.55 18.55
C GLN A 258 10.63 -22.52 19.32
N VAL A 259 9.55 -22.99 19.96
CA VAL A 259 8.68 -22.18 20.83
C VAL A 259 8.84 -22.65 22.26
N GLU A 260 9.24 -21.73 23.14
CA GLU A 260 9.32 -21.95 24.59
C GLU A 260 8.28 -21.06 25.27
N ILE A 261 7.28 -21.69 25.87
CA ILE A 261 6.21 -21.02 26.61
C ILE A 261 6.44 -21.29 28.10
N GLN A 262 6.71 -20.24 28.86
CA GLN A 262 6.84 -20.28 30.32
C GLN A 262 5.77 -19.39 30.97
N PRO A 263 5.52 -19.53 32.28
CA PRO A 263 4.41 -18.83 32.93
C PRO A 263 4.42 -17.30 32.77
N GLN A 264 5.59 -16.66 32.69
CA GLN A 264 5.73 -15.20 32.52
C GLN A 264 6.71 -14.84 31.40
N TYR A 265 6.98 -15.78 30.50
CA TYR A 265 8.04 -15.59 29.52
C TYR A 265 7.76 -16.39 28.26
N ILE A 266 8.03 -15.78 27.10
CA ILE A 266 7.96 -16.47 25.82
C ILE A 266 9.25 -16.26 25.03
N ARG A 267 9.67 -17.32 24.35
CA ARG A 267 10.76 -17.26 23.39
C ARG A 267 10.39 -18.04 22.15
N ILE A 268 10.55 -17.40 21.00
CA ILE A 268 10.36 -18.00 19.69
C ILE A 268 11.66 -17.80 18.92
N ALA A 269 12.27 -18.89 18.49
CA ALA A 269 13.48 -18.88 17.68
C ALA A 269 13.32 -19.81 16.48
N THR A 270 13.96 -19.44 15.37
CA THR A 270 14.10 -20.34 14.22
C THR A 270 15.30 -21.26 14.40
N GLN A 271 15.32 -22.40 13.72
CA GLN A 271 16.41 -23.38 13.78
C GLN A 271 17.78 -22.82 13.34
N GLN A 272 17.78 -21.69 12.61
CA GLN A 272 18.99 -20.96 12.22
C GLN A 272 19.54 -20.04 13.33
N GLY A 273 18.93 -20.05 14.52
CA GLY A 273 19.34 -19.23 15.66
C GLY A 273 18.81 -17.80 15.65
N HIS A 274 18.02 -17.42 14.63
CA HIS A 274 17.35 -16.11 14.63
C HIS A 274 16.20 -16.13 15.63
N THR A 275 16.31 -15.27 16.64
CA THR A 275 15.29 -15.07 17.66
C THR A 275 14.22 -14.15 17.08
N VAL A 276 13.00 -14.65 17.00
CA VAL A 276 11.82 -13.93 16.50
C VAL A 276 11.24 -13.07 17.62
N VAL A 277 11.13 -13.66 18.81
CA VAL A 277 10.70 -12.98 20.04
C VAL A 277 11.38 -13.61 21.24
N ASP A 278 11.74 -12.80 22.22
CA ASP A 278 12.33 -13.23 23.49
C ASP A 278 12.01 -12.18 24.54
N GLY A 279 11.02 -12.44 25.39
CA GLY A 279 10.48 -11.40 26.25
C GLY A 279 9.63 -11.89 27.41
N LYS A 280 9.61 -11.06 28.45
CA LYS A 280 8.77 -11.25 29.64
C LYS A 280 7.33 -10.83 29.33
N LEU A 281 6.39 -11.71 29.62
CA LEU A 281 4.96 -11.44 29.43
C LEU A 281 4.46 -10.41 30.45
N HIS A 282 3.42 -9.66 30.07
CA HIS A 282 2.76 -8.69 30.94
C HIS A 282 2.26 -9.30 32.26
N ALA A 283 1.66 -10.50 32.20
CA ALA A 283 1.28 -11.24 33.40
C ALA A 283 1.42 -12.76 33.19
N THR A 284 0.96 -13.53 34.18
CA THR A 284 1.14 -15.00 34.19
C THR A 284 0.09 -15.71 33.32
N ILE A 285 0.55 -16.63 32.48
CA ILE A 285 -0.28 -17.54 31.67
C ILE A 285 -0.31 -18.95 32.25
N ASP A 286 -1.33 -19.72 31.87
CA ASP A 286 -1.40 -21.16 32.06
C ASP A 286 -0.69 -21.85 30.89
N THR A 287 0.50 -22.41 31.16
CA THR A 287 1.33 -23.07 30.15
C THR A 287 0.73 -24.37 29.63
N ASP A 288 -0.08 -25.06 30.45
CA ASP A 288 -0.67 -26.34 30.08
C ASP A 288 -1.89 -26.16 29.17
N ALA A 289 -2.60 -25.03 29.34
CA ALA A 289 -3.72 -24.62 28.49
C ALA A 289 -3.31 -23.77 27.28
N SER A 290 -2.05 -23.32 27.22
CA SER A 290 -1.55 -22.51 26.09
C SER A 290 -1.04 -23.40 24.96
N THR A 291 -1.30 -23.01 23.72
CA THR A 291 -0.93 -23.79 22.53
C THR A 291 -0.30 -22.91 21.47
N TRP A 292 0.39 -23.53 20.52
CA TRP A 292 0.89 -22.87 19.33
C TRP A 292 0.72 -23.77 18.11
N SER A 293 0.62 -23.15 16.93
CA SER A 293 0.47 -23.83 15.65
C SER A 293 1.13 -23.01 14.54
N VAL A 294 1.21 -23.61 13.35
CA VAL A 294 1.57 -22.91 12.11
C VAL A 294 0.38 -23.01 11.18
N ASP A 295 -0.23 -21.87 10.83
CA ASP A 295 -1.35 -21.78 9.92
C ASP A 295 -0.95 -20.94 8.70
N SER A 296 -1.05 -21.52 7.51
CA SER A 296 -0.81 -20.82 6.24
C SER A 296 0.56 -20.11 6.13
N GLY A 297 1.55 -20.56 6.91
CA GLY A 297 2.90 -19.98 7.00
C GLY A 297 3.12 -19.04 8.19
N ASP A 298 2.05 -18.62 8.88
CA ASP A 298 2.11 -17.79 10.08
C ASP A 298 2.27 -18.65 11.34
N ILE A 299 2.99 -18.14 12.33
CA ILE A 299 3.09 -18.79 13.66
C ILE A 299 1.99 -18.20 14.54
N VAL A 300 1.08 -19.05 15.01
CA VAL A 300 -0.07 -18.62 15.83
C VAL A 300 0.06 -19.21 17.23
N LEU A 301 0.01 -18.36 18.26
CA LEU A 301 -0.02 -18.77 19.66
C LEU A 301 -1.39 -18.45 20.23
N HIS A 302 -1.93 -19.36 21.03
CA HIS A 302 -3.12 -19.15 21.85
C HIS A 302 -2.69 -19.27 23.32
N LEU A 303 -2.55 -18.13 23.98
CA LEU A 303 -2.07 -18.04 25.36
C LEU A 303 -3.25 -17.90 26.32
N LYS A 304 -3.38 -18.82 27.28
CA LYS A 304 -4.42 -18.75 28.31
C LYS A 304 -3.92 -17.89 29.47
N LYS A 305 -4.54 -16.73 29.69
CA LYS A 305 -4.34 -15.93 30.90
C LYS A 305 -4.75 -16.71 32.13
N ARG A 306 -3.98 -16.58 33.22
CA ARG A 306 -4.40 -17.10 34.53
C ARG A 306 -5.54 -16.28 35.13
N GLN A 307 -5.59 -14.98 34.85
CA GLN A 307 -6.69 -14.09 35.21
C GLN A 307 -7.46 -13.73 33.94
N ALA A 308 -8.62 -14.34 33.74
CA ALA A 308 -9.38 -14.20 32.49
C ALA A 308 -9.90 -12.76 32.29
N ASP A 309 -10.36 -12.16 33.38
CA ASP A 309 -10.91 -10.79 33.44
C ASP A 309 -9.86 -9.68 33.26
N GLU A 310 -8.57 -10.02 33.25
CA GLU A 310 -7.49 -9.04 33.15
C GLU A 310 -7.26 -8.63 31.69
N ALA A 311 -7.56 -7.37 31.36
CA ALA A 311 -7.25 -6.81 30.04
C ALA A 311 -5.76 -6.47 29.95
N TRP A 312 -5.02 -7.16 29.08
CA TRP A 312 -3.61 -6.88 28.88
C TRP A 312 -3.45 -5.68 27.94
N PRO A 313 -2.68 -4.65 28.32
CA PRO A 313 -2.37 -3.50 27.45
C PRO A 313 -1.25 -3.80 26.45
N GLU A 314 -0.44 -4.82 26.74
CA GLU A 314 0.72 -5.29 25.97
C GLU A 314 0.89 -6.80 26.18
N LEU A 315 1.55 -7.49 25.24
CA LEU A 315 1.91 -8.91 25.41
C LEU A 315 3.21 -9.04 26.20
N ILE A 316 4.24 -8.30 25.78
CA ILE A 316 5.58 -8.28 26.35
C ILE A 316 5.80 -6.94 27.04
N GLU A 317 6.37 -6.96 28.25
CA GLU A 317 6.66 -5.74 29.01
C GLU A 317 7.58 -4.79 28.21
N GLY A 318 7.09 -3.57 27.95
CA GLY A 318 7.86 -2.54 27.24
C GLY A 318 7.88 -2.70 25.72
N GLU A 319 6.92 -3.43 25.14
CA GLU A 319 6.81 -3.57 23.68
C GLU A 319 6.35 -2.26 23.00
N GLU A 320 6.87 -2.00 21.81
CA GLU A 320 6.45 -0.87 21.00
C GLU A 320 5.16 -1.20 20.21
N ARG A 321 4.11 -0.42 20.44
CA ARG A 321 2.82 -0.59 19.75
C ARG A 321 2.74 0.25 18.48
N LEU A 322 2.46 -0.40 17.36
CA LEU A 322 2.19 0.25 16.07
C LEU A 322 0.79 0.83 15.99
N ASN A 323 -0.13 0.46 16.87
CA ASN A 323 -1.52 0.90 16.83
C ASN A 323 -1.83 2.02 17.81
N ASN A 324 -0.90 2.95 18.00
CA ASN A 324 -1.25 4.19 18.69
C ASN A 324 -2.25 4.99 17.81
N PRO A 325 -3.17 5.76 18.42
CA PRO A 325 -4.20 6.48 17.68
C PRO A 325 -3.65 7.46 16.63
N GLU A 326 -2.48 8.04 16.87
CA GLU A 326 -1.84 9.00 15.96
C GLU A 326 -1.34 8.32 14.67
N ARG A 327 -0.64 7.19 14.81
CA ARG A 327 -0.17 6.37 13.70
C ARG A 327 -1.32 5.74 12.93
N GLU A 328 -2.37 5.28 13.61
CA GLU A 328 -3.58 4.84 12.93
C GLU A 328 -4.23 5.97 12.13
N ALA A 329 -4.30 7.19 12.70
CA ALA A 329 -4.82 8.35 11.99
C ALA A 329 -3.97 8.67 10.76
N VAL A 330 -2.63 8.64 10.88
CA VAL A 330 -1.72 8.84 9.74
C VAL A 330 -1.90 7.74 8.69
N ALA A 331 -1.89 6.47 9.08
CA ALA A 331 -2.09 5.36 8.14
C ALA A 331 -3.44 5.44 7.42
N ARG A 332 -4.50 5.88 8.11
CA ARG A 332 -5.83 6.06 7.51
C ARG A 332 -5.80 7.19 6.51
N GLU A 333 -5.17 8.29 6.87
CA GLU A 333 -5.06 9.46 6.00
C GLU A 333 -4.19 9.17 4.77
N VAL A 334 -3.08 8.46 4.97
CA VAL A 334 -2.22 7.96 3.89
C VAL A 334 -3.00 7.04 2.97
N ALA A 335 -3.71 6.03 3.49
CA ALA A 335 -4.53 5.13 2.69
C ALA A 335 -5.63 5.88 1.91
N ARG A 336 -6.31 6.85 2.56
CA ARG A 336 -7.33 7.70 1.95
C ARG A 336 -6.78 8.50 0.77
N LYS A 337 -5.60 9.11 0.92
CA LYS A 337 -4.94 9.86 -0.17
C LYS A 337 -4.36 8.93 -1.25
N LEU A 338 -3.75 7.82 -0.85
CA LEU A 338 -3.16 6.83 -1.75
C LEU A 338 -4.17 6.24 -2.73
N HIS A 339 -5.43 6.12 -2.34
CA HIS A 339 -6.48 5.61 -3.21
C HIS A 339 -6.53 6.33 -4.57
N LYS A 340 -6.17 7.63 -4.62
CA LYS A 340 -6.10 8.42 -5.86
C LYS A 340 -4.95 8.02 -6.79
N TYR A 341 -3.88 7.45 -6.25
CA TYR A 341 -2.67 7.04 -6.98
C TYR A 341 -2.66 5.54 -7.28
N MET A 342 -3.46 4.76 -6.54
CA MET A 342 -3.57 3.32 -6.70
C MET A 342 -4.14 2.96 -8.07
N GLN A 343 -3.40 2.10 -8.77
CA GLN A 343 -3.81 1.47 -10.00
C GLN A 343 -3.92 -0.03 -9.79
N THR A 344 -4.55 -0.71 -10.75
CA THR A 344 -4.66 -2.16 -10.72
C THR A 344 -4.27 -2.79 -12.03
N TYR A 345 -3.62 -3.95 -11.94
CA TYR A 345 -3.54 -4.89 -13.05
C TYR A 345 -3.96 -6.26 -12.58
N LYS A 346 -4.39 -7.10 -13.51
CA LYS A 346 -4.78 -8.48 -13.23
C LYS A 346 -3.76 -9.42 -13.84
N TYR A 347 -3.41 -10.48 -13.11
CA TYR A 347 -2.62 -11.57 -13.65
C TYR A 347 -3.32 -12.91 -13.39
N ALA A 348 -3.06 -13.88 -14.26
CA ALA A 348 -3.53 -15.24 -14.05
C ALA A 348 -2.48 -16.00 -13.25
N SER A 349 -2.88 -16.51 -12.09
CA SER A 349 -2.10 -17.44 -11.28
C SER A 349 -2.67 -18.86 -11.43
N ALA A 350 -1.79 -19.85 -11.35
CA ALA A 350 -2.24 -21.24 -11.28
C ALA A 350 -2.61 -21.54 -9.82
N SER A 351 -3.88 -21.84 -9.57
CA SER A 351 -4.30 -22.37 -8.26
C SER A 351 -3.78 -23.79 -8.07
N ALA A 352 -3.61 -24.22 -6.81
CA ALA A 352 -3.24 -25.59 -6.46
C ALA A 352 -4.19 -26.67 -7.02
N SER A 353 -5.42 -26.29 -7.42
CA SER A 353 -6.39 -27.17 -8.08
C SER A 353 -6.25 -27.25 -9.61
N GLY A 354 -5.26 -26.56 -10.20
CA GLY A 354 -5.06 -26.50 -11.65
C GLY A 354 -6.06 -25.59 -12.38
N GLN A 355 -6.95 -24.91 -11.66
CA GLN A 355 -7.82 -23.88 -12.23
C GLN A 355 -7.07 -22.55 -12.31
N SER A 356 -7.29 -21.80 -13.39
CA SER A 356 -6.74 -20.45 -13.55
C SER A 356 -7.51 -19.50 -12.63
N GLN A 357 -6.83 -18.98 -11.61
CA GLN A 357 -7.35 -17.93 -10.75
C GLN A 357 -6.83 -16.58 -11.27
N GLN A 358 -7.70 -15.58 -11.29
CA GLN A 358 -7.31 -14.23 -11.68
C GLN A 358 -7.15 -13.38 -10.42
N ASP A 359 -5.91 -13.04 -10.10
CA ASP A 359 -5.59 -12.20 -8.95
C ASP A 359 -5.45 -10.74 -9.40
N THR A 360 -5.86 -9.82 -8.53
CA THR A 360 -5.75 -8.37 -8.76
C THR A 360 -4.60 -7.83 -7.92
N VAL A 361 -3.67 -7.15 -8.57
CA VAL A 361 -2.60 -6.42 -7.89
C VAL A 361 -2.98 -4.95 -7.84
N HIS A 362 -2.89 -4.39 -6.65
CA HIS A 362 -2.98 -2.98 -6.37
C HIS A 362 -1.57 -2.40 -6.29
N TYR A 363 -1.28 -1.35 -7.04
CA TYR A 363 0.06 -0.76 -7.05
C TYR A 363 0.05 0.76 -7.11
N VAL A 364 1.16 1.36 -6.67
CA VAL A 364 1.46 2.79 -6.69
C VAL A 364 2.78 2.95 -7.43
N MET A 365 2.81 3.85 -8.42
CA MET A 365 4.04 4.13 -9.18
C MET A 365 5.03 4.94 -8.32
N ASP A 366 6.27 5.03 -8.77
CA ASP A 366 7.29 5.92 -8.22
C ASP A 366 6.92 7.43 -8.36
N GLU A 367 7.82 8.28 -7.88
CA GLU A 367 7.65 9.74 -7.90
C GLU A 367 7.48 10.28 -9.33
N VAL A 368 8.15 9.68 -10.32
CA VAL A 368 8.04 10.10 -11.72
C VAL A 368 6.66 9.74 -12.26
N GLY A 369 6.21 8.52 -12.04
CA GLY A 369 4.91 8.05 -12.48
C GLY A 369 3.76 8.87 -11.89
N ASN A 370 3.82 9.16 -10.59
CA ASN A 370 2.76 9.91 -9.90
C ASN A 370 2.71 11.39 -10.31
N ALA A 371 3.79 11.94 -10.87
CA ALA A 371 3.84 13.31 -11.39
C ALA A 371 3.31 13.45 -12.82
N ILE A 372 3.01 12.35 -13.52
CA ILE A 372 2.40 12.41 -14.86
C ILE A 372 0.96 12.93 -14.72
N GLY A 373 0.63 14.01 -15.43
CA GLY A 373 -0.69 14.61 -15.37
C GLY A 373 -1.78 13.77 -16.04
N ASN A 374 -3.04 14.03 -15.69
CA ASN A 374 -4.19 13.47 -16.41
C ASN A 374 -4.66 14.43 -17.52
N SER A 375 -4.95 13.92 -18.70
CA SER A 375 -5.57 14.66 -19.79
C SER A 375 -6.50 13.76 -20.61
N ALA A 376 -7.64 14.29 -21.05
CA ALA A 376 -8.52 13.64 -22.01
C ALA A 376 -7.94 13.63 -23.44
N ASP A 377 -6.95 14.48 -23.70
CA ASP A 377 -6.16 14.53 -24.93
C ASP A 377 -4.66 14.36 -24.58
N PRO A 378 -4.24 13.15 -24.17
CA PRO A 378 -2.90 12.93 -23.64
C PRO A 378 -1.81 13.10 -24.71
N ASN A 379 -0.60 13.45 -24.29
CA ASN A 379 0.60 13.50 -25.14
C ASN A 379 1.54 12.30 -24.94
N CYS A 380 1.33 11.52 -23.88
CA CYS A 380 2.03 10.25 -23.64
C CYS A 380 1.06 9.10 -23.32
N SER A 381 1.48 7.88 -23.63
CA SER A 381 0.82 6.65 -23.18
C SER A 381 1.60 6.02 -22.05
N CYS A 382 0.90 5.45 -21.06
CA CYS A 382 1.50 4.83 -19.90
C CYS A 382 0.71 3.60 -19.46
N TYR A 383 1.34 2.42 -19.51
CA TYR A 383 0.68 1.13 -19.23
C TYR A 383 1.55 0.23 -18.36
N SER A 384 0.90 -0.62 -17.56
CA SER A 384 1.58 -1.68 -16.83
C SER A 384 2.04 -2.80 -17.75
N LEU A 385 3.26 -3.28 -17.53
CA LEU A 385 3.89 -4.39 -18.21
C LEU A 385 4.42 -5.39 -17.18
N LEU A 386 4.03 -6.66 -17.31
CA LEU A 386 4.63 -7.75 -16.54
C LEU A 386 5.80 -8.32 -17.34
N TYR A 387 7.00 -7.86 -17.00
CA TYR A 387 8.22 -8.34 -17.61
C TYR A 387 8.63 -9.67 -16.99
N CYS A 388 8.71 -10.69 -17.84
CA CYS A 388 9.27 -11.99 -17.52
C CYS A 388 10.64 -12.06 -18.18
N SER A 389 11.69 -12.13 -17.35
CA SER A 389 13.08 -12.19 -17.78
C SER A 389 13.35 -13.49 -18.53
N PRO A 390 13.78 -13.46 -19.80
CA PRO A 390 14.12 -14.67 -20.55
C PRO A 390 15.27 -15.46 -19.90
N THR A 391 16.22 -14.75 -19.29
CA THR A 391 17.45 -15.33 -18.72
C THR A 391 17.21 -15.94 -17.34
N THR A 392 16.43 -15.28 -16.48
CA THR A 392 16.27 -15.68 -15.07
C THR A 392 14.91 -16.29 -14.75
N GLY A 393 13.91 -16.08 -15.61
CA GLY A 393 12.51 -16.41 -15.32
C GLY A 393 11.85 -15.54 -14.24
N ALA A 394 12.56 -14.53 -13.72
CA ALA A 394 12.00 -13.58 -12.77
C ALA A 394 10.88 -12.76 -13.42
N VAL A 395 9.85 -12.46 -12.63
CA VAL A 395 8.70 -11.64 -13.06
C VAL A 395 8.72 -10.34 -12.28
N ASN A 396 8.90 -9.23 -12.99
CA ASN A 396 8.88 -7.88 -12.45
C ASN A 396 7.77 -7.07 -13.11
N ALA A 397 7.14 -6.18 -12.36
CA ALA A 397 6.11 -5.29 -12.88
C ALA A 397 6.69 -3.88 -13.02
N TYR A 398 6.45 -3.26 -14.18
CA TYR A 398 6.81 -1.87 -14.43
C TYR A 398 5.64 -1.18 -15.11
N ASN A 399 5.61 0.15 -15.05
CA ASN A 399 4.88 0.93 -16.04
C ASN A 399 5.86 1.39 -17.13
N ILE A 400 5.43 1.34 -18.38
CA ILE A 400 6.18 1.88 -19.51
C ILE A 400 5.50 3.16 -19.99
N LEU A 401 6.27 4.23 -20.22
CA LEU A 401 5.82 5.54 -20.67
C LEU A 401 6.46 5.87 -22.02
N TRP A 402 5.68 6.30 -23.00
CA TRP A 402 6.23 6.76 -24.29
C TRP A 402 5.41 7.93 -24.88
N PRO A 403 6.05 8.84 -25.64
CA PRO A 403 5.37 9.97 -26.28
C PRO A 403 4.52 9.49 -27.46
N ILE A 404 3.27 9.92 -27.52
CA ILE A 404 2.34 9.66 -28.65
C ILE A 404 2.09 10.91 -29.50
N LYS A 405 2.63 12.05 -29.08
CA LYS A 405 2.69 13.32 -29.79
C LYS A 405 4.13 13.85 -29.71
N ASP A 406 4.45 14.81 -30.56
CA ASP A 406 5.69 15.58 -30.43
C ASP A 406 5.54 16.54 -29.24
N LEU A 407 6.52 16.57 -28.35
CA LEU A 407 6.56 17.47 -27.19
C LEU A 407 7.79 18.37 -27.26
N VAL A 408 7.65 19.58 -26.69
CA VAL A 408 8.74 20.55 -26.57
C VAL A 408 9.13 20.79 -25.12
N GLN A 409 10.30 21.41 -24.91
CA GLN A 409 10.77 21.78 -23.58
C GLN A 409 9.72 22.58 -22.77
N GLY A 410 9.53 22.18 -21.51
CA GLY A 410 8.58 22.78 -20.57
C GLY A 410 7.14 22.28 -20.73
N GLU A 411 6.84 21.46 -21.74
CA GLU A 411 5.49 20.92 -21.91
C GLU A 411 5.18 19.87 -20.83
N PRO A 412 3.99 19.93 -20.18
CA PRO A 412 3.59 18.95 -19.19
C PRO A 412 3.33 17.58 -19.83
N VAL A 413 3.85 16.54 -19.19
CA VAL A 413 3.64 15.14 -19.58
C VAL A 413 2.30 14.68 -19.04
N THR A 414 1.43 14.20 -19.92
CA THR A 414 0.06 13.80 -19.58
C THR A 414 -0.32 12.44 -20.17
N ARG A 415 -1.15 11.70 -19.44
CA ARG A 415 -1.75 10.42 -19.84
C ARG A 415 -3.26 10.42 -19.57
N ASP A 416 -4.00 9.50 -20.15
CA ASP A 416 -5.41 9.28 -19.81
C ASP A 416 -5.55 8.24 -18.69
N TYR A 417 -6.05 8.66 -17.53
CA TYR A 417 -6.21 7.77 -16.36
C TYR A 417 -7.29 6.70 -16.55
N ARG A 418 -8.16 6.84 -17.56
CA ARG A 418 -9.21 5.85 -17.84
C ARG A 418 -8.69 4.60 -18.54
N LEU A 419 -7.51 4.69 -19.16
CA LEU A 419 -6.93 3.63 -19.98
C LEU A 419 -5.95 2.76 -19.19
N THR A 420 -6.25 2.44 -17.92
CA THR A 420 -5.39 1.62 -17.05
C THR A 420 -5.36 0.13 -17.41
N GLN A 421 -6.21 -0.30 -18.34
CA GLN A 421 -6.16 -1.63 -18.95
C GLN A 421 -6.14 -1.50 -20.47
N PRO A 422 -5.45 -2.40 -21.20
CA PRO A 422 -5.55 -2.43 -22.65
C PRO A 422 -7.02 -2.48 -23.04
N ALA A 423 -7.45 -1.57 -23.92
CA ALA A 423 -8.77 -1.65 -24.50
C ALA A 423 -8.88 -3.03 -25.14
N LEU A 424 -9.78 -3.88 -24.61
CA LEU A 424 -10.22 -5.05 -25.36
C LEU A 424 -10.70 -4.49 -26.69
N ALA A 425 -9.95 -4.75 -27.76
CA ALA A 425 -10.28 -4.29 -29.09
C ALA A 425 -11.73 -4.70 -29.33
N SER A 426 -12.65 -3.73 -29.33
CA SER A 426 -14.00 -3.98 -29.78
C SER A 426 -13.84 -4.36 -31.24
N THR A 427 -14.01 -5.64 -31.55
CA THR A 427 -14.20 -6.09 -32.91
C THR A 427 -15.52 -5.48 -33.37
N ALA A 428 -15.47 -4.23 -33.83
CA ALA A 428 -16.44 -3.70 -34.76
C ALA A 428 -16.23 -4.52 -36.03
N ALA A 429 -16.94 -5.64 -36.11
CA ALA A 429 -17.25 -6.24 -37.40
C ALA A 429 -18.14 -5.22 -38.10
N ASP A 430 -17.55 -4.49 -39.04
CA ASP A 430 -18.26 -3.72 -40.04
C ASP A 430 -19.30 -4.64 -40.70
N ASN A 431 -20.57 -4.30 -40.50
CA ASN A 431 -21.62 -4.68 -41.43
C ASN A 431 -21.52 -3.73 -42.62
N GLU A 432 -20.92 -4.20 -43.71
CA GLU A 432 -21.38 -3.97 -45.08
C GLU A 432 -21.14 -5.20 -45.95
#